data_AF-A0A354BEL6-F1
#
_entry.id   AF-A0A354BEL6-F1
#
_cell.length_a   1.000
_cell.length_b   1.000
_cell.length_c   1.000
_cell.angle_alpha   90.00
_cell.angle_beta   90.00
_cell.angle_gamma   90.00
#
_symmetry.space_group_name_H-M   'P 1'
#
loop_
_entity.id
_entity.type
_entity.pdbx_description
1 polymer ?
#
loop_
_entity_poly.entity_id
_entity_poly.type
_entity_poly.pdbx_seq_one_letter_code
_entity_poly.pdbx_strand_id
1 'polypeptide(L)' 'MPPYQGGGNMIRDVTFEHTTYQGSPQKFEAGTPDIAGVIGLGAAVDYLTRIG' A
#
# COMPACT_ATOMS: atom_id res chain seq x y z
N MET A 1 1.57 -9.53 -12.58
CA MET A 1 2.89 -8.90 -12.33
C MET A 1 3.44 -9.38 -10.98
N PRO A 2 4.75 -9.65 -10.87
CA PRO A 2 5.41 -9.93 -9.60
C PRO A 2 5.54 -8.64 -8.75
N PRO A 3 5.67 -8.74 -7.41
CA PRO A 3 5.96 -7.57 -6.58
C PRO A 3 7.38 -7.04 -6.90
N TYR A 4 7.58 -5.73 -6.81
CA TYR A 4 8.86 -5.09 -7.16
C TYR A 4 9.78 -4.85 -5.94
N GLN A 5 9.18 -4.79 -4.74
CA GLN A 5 9.83 -4.70 -3.44
C GLN A 5 9.26 -5.79 -2.53
N GLY A 6 9.89 -6.03 -1.37
CA GLY A 6 9.41 -6.96 -0.33
C GLY A 6 9.22 -6.24 1.00
N GLY A 7 8.18 -6.59 1.77
CA GLY A 7 7.92 -5.99 3.08
C GLY A 7 6.67 -6.56 3.77
N GLY A 8 6.53 -6.35 5.08
CA GLY A 8 5.50 -7.01 5.88
C GLY A 8 4.06 -6.78 5.39
N ASN A 9 3.71 -5.52 5.08
CA ASN A 9 2.35 -5.16 4.68
C ASN A 9 1.87 -5.82 3.37
N MET A 10 2.78 -6.22 2.48
CA MET A 10 2.39 -6.82 1.19
C MET A 10 2.24 -8.34 1.23
N ILE A 11 2.67 -8.98 2.32
CA ILE A 11 2.63 -10.44 2.48
C ILE A 11 1.23 -10.82 2.98
N ARG A 12 0.66 -11.88 2.39
CA ARG A 12 -0.56 -12.50 2.90
C ARG A 12 -0.24 -13.61 3.89
N ASP A 13 0.59 -14.56 3.47
CA ASP A 13 1.09 -15.66 4.30
C ASP A 13 2.55 -15.97 3.98
N VAL A 14 3.29 -16.43 4.98
CA VAL A 14 4.70 -16.82 4.85
C VAL A 14 4.97 -18.13 5.57
N THR A 15 5.65 -19.04 4.89
CA THR A 15 6.29 -20.24 5.46
C THR A 15 7.79 -20.16 5.20
N PHE A 16 8.56 -21.12 5.71
CA PHE A 16 10.00 -21.19 5.40
C PHE A 16 10.27 -21.46 3.92
N GLU A 17 9.36 -22.12 3.22
CA GLU A 17 9.49 -22.56 1.83
C GLU A 17 8.83 -21.60 0.83
N HIS A 18 7.79 -20.88 1.23
CA HIS A 18 6.99 -20.09 0.29
C HIS A 18 6.42 -18.82 0.93
N THR A 19 6.24 -17.77 0.12
CA THR A 19 5.55 -16.52 0.49
C THR A 19 4.42 -16.24 -0.49
N THR A 20 3.20 -16.04 0.02
CA THR A 20 2.08 -15.56 -0.79
C THR A 20 1.89 -14.06 -0.55
N TYR A 21 1.57 -13.32 -1.61
CA TYR A 21 1.38 -11.88 -1.55
C TYR A 21 -0.11 -11.53 -1.53
N GLN A 22 -0.41 -10.32 -1.04
CA GLN A 22 -1.75 -9.75 -1.14
C GLN A 22 -2.18 -9.54 -2.60
N GLY A 23 -3.46 -9.18 -2.78
CA GLY A 23 -3.97 -8.70 -4.06
C GLY A 23 -3.40 -7.33 -4.44
N SER A 24 -3.66 -6.90 -5.68
CA SER A 24 -3.41 -5.51 -6.07
C SER A 24 -4.46 -4.60 -5.41
N PRO A 25 -4.08 -3.40 -4.91
CA PRO A 25 -2.76 -2.74 -5.02
C PRO A 25 -1.73 -3.09 -3.93
N GLN A 26 -2.15 -3.67 -2.79
CA GLN A 26 -1.30 -3.86 -1.61
C GLN A 26 -0.06 -4.72 -1.86
N LYS A 27 -0.13 -5.61 -2.86
CA LYS A 27 1.03 -6.34 -3.39
C LYS A 27 2.22 -5.45 -3.75
N PHE A 28 1.99 -4.18 -4.03
CA PHE A 28 3.02 -3.21 -4.44
C PHE A 28 3.33 -2.18 -3.35
N GLU A 29 2.81 -2.32 -2.14
CA GLU A 29 2.97 -1.35 -1.06
C GLU A 29 3.73 -1.99 0.10
N ALA A 30 5.02 -2.26 -0.13
CA ALA A 30 5.86 -2.97 0.82
C ALA A 30 6.10 -2.16 2.10
N GLY A 31 5.96 -2.81 3.25
CA GLY A 31 6.34 -2.24 4.54
C GLY A 31 5.31 -1.25 5.10
N THR A 32 5.72 -0.47 6.10
CA THR A 32 4.83 0.50 6.73
C THR A 32 4.52 1.62 5.75
N PRO A 33 3.24 1.91 5.46
CA PRO A 33 2.88 2.98 4.54
C PRO A 33 3.22 4.35 5.11
N ASP A 34 3.34 5.35 4.25
CA ASP A 34 3.30 6.75 4.68
C ASP A 34 1.85 7.15 5.01
N ILE A 35 1.45 6.82 6.24
CA ILE A 35 0.09 7.04 6.74
C ILE A 35 -0.25 8.55 6.72
N ALA A 36 0.71 9.39 7.15
CA ALA A 36 0.50 10.83 7.20
C ALA A 36 0.35 11.42 5.79
N GLY A 37 1.17 10.98 4.84
CA GLY A 37 1.08 11.38 3.43
C GLY A 37 -0.26 11.00 2.80
N VAL A 38 -0.73 9.76 2.98
CA VAL A 38 -2.03 9.32 2.43
C VAL A 38 -3.21 10.11 3.00
N ILE A 39 -3.23 10.36 4.31
CA ILE A 39 -4.29 11.16 4.93
C ILE A 39 -4.23 12.61 4.45
N GLY A 40 -3.04 13.21 4.40
CA GLY A 40 -2.84 14.57 3.94
C GLY A 40 -3.26 14.77 2.47
N LEU A 41 -2.92 13.80 1.61
CA LEU A 41 -3.34 13.81 0.21
C LEU A 41 -4.87 13.71 0.08
N GLY A 42 -5.51 12.85 0.87
CA GLY A 42 -6.97 12.75 0.92
C GLY A 42 -7.63 14.09 1.27
N ALA A 43 -7.16 14.74 2.33
CA ALA A 43 -7.65 16.05 2.73
C ALA A 43 -7.43 17.14 1.65
N ALA A 44 -6.29 17.09 0.94
CA ALA A 44 -6.00 18.01 -0.15
C ALA A 44 -6.95 17.81 -1.34
N VAL A 45 -7.24 16.57 -1.71
CA VAL A 45 -8.22 16.24 -2.75
C VAL A 45 -9.61 16.74 -2.35
N ASP A 46 -10.06 16.46 -1.14
CA ASP A 46 -11.37 16.92 -0.64
C ASP A 46 -11.49 18.45 -0.67
N TYR A 47 -10.43 19.15 -0.27
CA TYR A 47 -10.38 20.61 -0.34
C TYR A 47 -10.56 21.12 -1.77
N LEU A 48 -9.82 20.57 -2.72
CA LEU A 48 -9.87 20.96 -4.13
C LEU A 48 -11.23 20.64 -4.76
N THR A 49 -11.79 19.45 -4.48
CA THR A 49 -13.11 19.05 -4.98
C THR A 49 -14.24 19.92 -4.44
N ARG A 50 -14.10 20.50 -3.25
CA ARG A 50 -15.10 21.40 -2.68
C ARG A 50 -15.10 22.80 -3.32
N ILE A 51 -13.96 23.26 -3.83
CA ILE A 51 -13.82 24.61 -4.39
C ILE A 51 -13.84 24.64 -5.92
N GLY A 52 -13.71 23.49 -6.58
CA GLY A 52 -13.85 23.32 -8.04
C GLY A 52 -15.30 23.04 -8.43
#